data_AF-A0A9E5K4R5-F1
#
_entry.id   AF-A0A9E5K4R5-F1
#
_cell.length_a   1.000
_cell.length_b   1.000
_cell.length_c   1.000
_cell.angle_alpha   90.00
_cell.angle_beta   90.00
_cell.angle_gamma   90.00
#
_symmetry.space_group_name_H-M   'P 1'
#
loop_
_entity.id
_entity.type
_entity.pdbx_description
1 polymer ?
#
loop_
_entity_poly.entity_id
_entity_poly.type
_entity_poly.pdbx_seq_one_letter_code
_entity_poly.pdbx_strand_id
1 'polypeptide(L)'
;MAATQTAGHNNSATFAISSRMISVTPAQLQMAGVKATDKPDRIIDDGTRGWHDWYLLNWGHPPLWTATTRKLKDPKWRGPDGATLQLEIKSLTDNKLVLTFNCNAWGAINPGKPAVDYIAVKELKGSPEWQQVSISLKDLVSSNEKVGPITNWQSVTEFSISPSGTTLKDGKKVKVDGKAWQGPREIRNLRWVGGEYKNTATTNNALSPEDFKKNFNDAIKKSLEQEKLNGK
;
A
#
# COMPACT_ATOMS: atom_id res chain seq x y z
N MET A 1 34.34 -20.46 -39.86
CA MET A 1 33.44 -21.51 -39.34
C MET A 1 33.21 -21.23 -37.87
N ALA A 2 31.99 -20.84 -37.47
CA ALA A 2 31.64 -20.61 -36.07
C ALA A 2 31.02 -21.89 -35.51
N ALA A 3 31.61 -22.43 -34.45
CA ALA A 3 31.09 -23.62 -33.78
C ALA A 3 29.78 -23.30 -33.06
N THR A 4 28.72 -24.01 -33.39
CA THR A 4 27.47 -24.06 -32.64
C THR A 4 27.71 -24.67 -31.26
N GLN A 5 27.49 -23.88 -30.21
CA GLN A 5 27.53 -24.36 -28.83
C GLN A 5 26.24 -25.11 -28.50
N THR A 6 26.32 -26.40 -28.18
CA THR A 6 25.21 -27.22 -27.71
C THR A 6 24.85 -26.86 -26.26
N ALA A 7 23.55 -26.66 -26.00
CA ALA A 7 23.04 -26.44 -24.64
C ALA A 7 23.24 -27.68 -23.75
N GLY A 8 23.62 -27.49 -22.48
CA GLY A 8 23.48 -28.52 -21.44
C GLY A 8 24.68 -29.42 -21.15
N HIS A 9 25.92 -29.06 -21.53
CA HIS A 9 27.09 -29.93 -21.33
C HIS A 9 27.79 -29.84 -19.96
N ASN A 10 27.41 -28.90 -19.08
CA ASN A 10 28.07 -28.72 -17.78
C ASN A 10 27.09 -28.95 -16.62
N ASN A 11 27.47 -29.83 -15.68
CA ASN A 11 26.76 -30.00 -14.41
C ASN A 11 26.99 -28.75 -13.54
N SER A 12 26.01 -27.85 -13.51
CA SER A 12 25.97 -26.70 -12.60
C SER A 12 25.06 -27.02 -11.41
N ALA A 13 25.48 -26.68 -10.19
CA ALA A 13 24.60 -26.72 -9.01
C ALA A 13 23.53 -25.60 -9.02
N THR A 14 23.66 -24.66 -9.96
CA THR A 14 22.77 -23.51 -10.16
C THR A 14 21.96 -23.72 -11.43
N PHE A 15 20.63 -23.71 -11.30
CA PHE A 15 19.69 -23.85 -12.40
C PHE A 15 18.91 -22.56 -12.59
N ALA A 16 18.71 -22.15 -13.85
CA ALA A 16 17.74 -21.12 -14.20
C ALA A 16 16.41 -21.80 -14.51
N ILE A 17 15.45 -21.68 -13.60
CA ILE A 17 14.09 -22.16 -13.82
C ILE A 17 13.32 -21.02 -14.49
N SER A 18 12.88 -21.24 -15.72
CA SER A 18 11.97 -20.34 -16.42
C SER A 18 10.86 -21.13 -17.10
N SER A 19 9.70 -20.51 -17.25
CA SER A 19 8.56 -21.05 -17.99
C SER A 19 7.93 -19.93 -18.81
N ARG A 20 7.10 -20.29 -19.79
CA ARG A 20 6.23 -19.30 -20.44
C ARG A 20 5.16 -18.87 -19.46
N MET A 21 5.02 -17.56 -19.24
CA MET A 21 3.90 -17.02 -18.47
C MET A 21 2.61 -17.25 -19.26
N ILE A 22 1.71 -18.08 -18.72
CA ILE A 22 0.33 -18.16 -19.20
C ILE A 22 -0.43 -17.00 -18.57
N SER A 23 -1.03 -16.15 -19.38
CA SER A 23 -1.87 -15.04 -18.93
C SER A 23 -3.30 -15.24 -19.40
N VAL A 24 -4.27 -14.84 -18.57
CA VAL A 24 -5.69 -14.83 -18.90
C VAL A 24 -6.21 -13.42 -18.64
N THR A 25 -6.87 -12.82 -19.62
CA THR A 25 -7.42 -11.47 -19.50
C THR A 25 -8.76 -11.48 -18.76
N PRO A 26 -9.19 -10.33 -18.18
CA PRO A 26 -10.52 -10.21 -17.61
C PRO A 26 -11.65 -10.61 -18.58
N ALA A 27 -11.52 -10.25 -19.87
CA ALA A 27 -12.48 -10.63 -20.90
C ALA A 27 -12.53 -12.15 -21.13
N GLN A 28 -11.38 -12.82 -21.13
CA GLN A 28 -11.30 -14.28 -21.24
C GLN A 28 -11.93 -14.98 -20.02
N LEU A 29 -11.70 -14.47 -18.82
CA LEU A 29 -12.35 -14.98 -17.60
C LEU A 29 -13.88 -14.80 -17.67
N GLN A 30 -14.35 -13.65 -18.15
CA GLN A 30 -15.77 -13.37 -18.32
C GLN A 30 -16.41 -14.28 -19.38
N MET A 31 -15.78 -14.48 -20.54
CA MET A 31 -16.24 -15.41 -21.58
C MET A 31 -16.28 -16.85 -21.09
N ALA A 32 -15.34 -17.25 -20.24
CA ALA A 32 -15.31 -18.57 -19.62
C ALA A 32 -16.36 -18.72 -18.48
N GLY A 33 -17.18 -17.71 -18.21
CA GLY A 33 -18.19 -17.75 -17.16
C GLY A 33 -17.62 -17.79 -15.74
N VAL A 34 -16.35 -17.40 -15.56
CA VAL A 34 -15.72 -17.35 -14.24
C VAL A 34 -16.43 -16.31 -13.38
N LYS A 35 -16.83 -16.71 -12.18
CA LYS A 35 -17.49 -15.84 -11.21
C LYS A 35 -16.52 -15.52 -10.08
N ALA A 36 -16.41 -14.24 -9.73
CA ALA A 36 -15.73 -13.84 -8.50
C ALA A 36 -16.52 -14.37 -7.29
N THR A 37 -15.89 -15.21 -6.49
CA THR A 37 -16.50 -15.79 -5.28
C THR A 37 -16.10 -15.06 -4.01
N ASP A 38 -15.00 -14.31 -4.05
CA ASP A 38 -14.57 -13.48 -2.94
C ASP A 38 -15.33 -12.14 -2.93
N LYS A 39 -15.52 -11.58 -1.74
CA LYS A 39 -16.29 -10.35 -1.52
C LYS A 39 -15.46 -9.35 -0.73
N PRO A 40 -15.76 -8.05 -0.84
CA PRO A 40 -15.21 -7.06 0.07
C PRO A 40 -15.46 -7.46 1.53
N ASP A 41 -14.40 -7.41 2.32
CA ASP A 41 -14.40 -7.64 3.75
C ASP A 41 -14.20 -6.31 4.47
N ARG A 42 -14.99 -6.11 5.51
CA ARG A 42 -14.85 -4.94 6.36
C ARG A 42 -13.70 -5.11 7.34
N ILE A 43 -13.32 -6.33 7.70
CA ILE A 43 -12.19 -6.61 8.59
C ILE A 43 -10.92 -6.75 7.74
N ILE A 44 -9.95 -5.86 7.98
CA ILE A 44 -8.65 -5.87 7.31
C ILE A 44 -7.65 -6.70 8.12
N ASP A 45 -7.67 -6.53 9.44
CA ASP A 45 -6.83 -7.25 10.38
C ASP A 45 -7.51 -7.36 11.75
N ASP A 46 -7.72 -8.58 12.23
CA ASP A 46 -8.33 -8.84 13.54
C ASP A 46 -7.29 -8.86 14.68
N GLY A 47 -5.99 -8.79 14.36
CA GLY A 47 -4.87 -8.83 15.31
C GLY A 47 -4.47 -10.24 15.78
N THR A 48 -5.19 -11.30 15.39
CA THR A 48 -4.96 -12.67 15.89
C THR A 48 -3.64 -13.28 15.39
N ARG A 49 -3.11 -12.75 14.28
CA ARG A 49 -1.86 -13.18 13.65
C ARG A 49 -0.71 -12.20 13.87
N GLY A 50 -0.86 -11.24 14.79
CA GLY A 50 0.09 -10.18 15.02
C GLY A 50 0.38 -9.40 13.73
N TRP A 51 1.66 -9.22 13.41
CA TRP A 51 2.10 -8.43 12.25
C TRP A 51 2.40 -9.24 11.00
N HIS A 52 1.91 -10.49 10.91
CA HIS A 52 2.28 -11.41 9.84
C HIS A 52 1.99 -10.88 8.42
N ASP A 53 0.90 -10.12 8.25
CA ASP A 53 0.51 -9.56 6.94
C ASP A 53 1.01 -8.13 6.72
N TRP A 54 2.05 -7.74 7.48
CA TRP A 54 2.66 -6.41 7.48
C TRP A 54 4.16 -6.53 7.26
N TYR A 55 4.77 -5.50 6.67
CA TYR A 55 6.21 -5.32 6.71
C TYR A 55 6.57 -4.35 7.82
N LEU A 56 7.56 -4.76 8.62
CA LEU A 56 8.01 -4.06 9.81
C LEU A 56 9.33 -3.38 9.52
N LEU A 57 9.36 -2.05 9.64
CA LEU A 57 10.55 -1.22 9.46
C LEU A 57 10.95 -0.65 10.81
N ASN A 58 12.26 -0.58 11.06
CA ASN A 58 12.82 -0.05 12.31
C ASN A 58 12.15 -0.62 13.56
N TRP A 59 11.70 -1.89 13.53
CA TRP A 59 10.86 -2.46 14.58
C TRP A 59 11.57 -2.43 15.94
N GLY A 60 12.89 -2.58 15.98
CA GLY A 60 13.67 -2.45 17.22
C GLY A 60 13.75 -1.03 17.80
N HIS A 61 13.33 0.01 17.07
CA HIS A 61 13.54 1.42 17.44
C HIS A 61 12.25 2.04 18.02
N PRO A 62 12.09 2.16 19.35
CA PRO A 62 10.81 2.49 19.98
C PRO A 62 10.13 3.79 19.51
N PRO A 63 10.84 4.87 19.18
CA PRO A 63 10.18 6.08 18.66
C PRO A 63 10.05 6.14 17.12
N LEU A 64 10.60 5.18 16.35
CA LEU A 64 10.67 5.26 14.88
C LEU A 64 10.19 3.99 14.15
N TRP A 65 9.55 3.05 14.86
CA TRP A 65 9.03 1.84 14.22
C TRP A 65 7.91 2.19 13.24
N THR A 66 7.78 1.39 12.19
CA THR A 66 6.66 1.48 11.25
C THR A 66 6.18 0.08 10.93
N ALA A 67 4.87 -0.12 10.96
CA ALA A 67 4.22 -1.27 10.38
C ALA A 67 3.43 -0.80 9.16
N THR A 68 3.63 -1.45 8.01
CA THR A 68 2.91 -1.09 6.79
C THR A 68 2.29 -2.30 6.11
N THR A 69 1.13 -2.11 5.51
CA THR A 69 0.44 -3.13 4.71
C THR A 69 -0.02 -2.56 3.36
N ARG A 70 -0.15 -3.44 2.36
CA ARG A 70 -0.76 -3.14 1.06
C ARG A 70 -2.18 -3.67 0.90
N LYS A 71 -2.77 -4.26 1.97
CA LYS A 71 -4.12 -4.84 1.94
C LYS A 71 -5.15 -3.87 1.34
N LEU A 72 -5.10 -2.59 1.70
CA LEU A 72 -6.09 -1.60 1.22
C LEU A 72 -6.07 -1.36 -0.31
N LYS A 73 -5.00 -1.77 -0.99
CA LYS A 73 -4.95 -1.76 -2.47
C LYS A 73 -5.86 -2.83 -3.06
N ASP A 74 -6.02 -3.97 -2.41
CA ASP A 74 -6.82 -5.08 -2.88
C ASP A 74 -8.33 -4.77 -2.77
N PRO A 75 -9.16 -5.00 -3.80
CA PRO A 75 -10.61 -4.81 -3.73
C PRO A 75 -11.29 -5.51 -2.54
N LYS A 76 -10.73 -6.62 -2.05
CA LYS A 76 -11.23 -7.32 -0.86
C LYS A 76 -11.17 -6.45 0.39
N TRP A 77 -10.10 -5.70 0.62
CA TRP A 77 -9.94 -4.89 1.84
C TRP A 77 -10.04 -3.38 1.61
N ARG A 78 -10.33 -2.95 0.37
CA ARG A 78 -10.47 -1.54 0.01
C ARG A 78 -11.64 -0.90 0.76
N GLY A 79 -11.48 0.38 1.11
CA GLY A 79 -12.50 1.12 1.84
C GLY A 79 -13.77 1.38 1.03
N PRO A 80 -14.97 1.20 1.62
CA PRO A 80 -16.21 1.66 1.01
C PRO A 80 -16.27 3.19 0.95
N ASP A 81 -17.05 3.73 0.01
CA ASP A 81 -17.24 5.17 -0.09
C ASP A 81 -17.98 5.68 1.15
N GLY A 82 -17.46 6.76 1.75
CA GLY A 82 -18.00 7.33 2.99
C GLY A 82 -17.66 6.57 4.27
N ALA A 83 -16.86 5.51 4.22
CA ALA A 83 -16.49 4.75 5.40
C ALA A 83 -15.44 5.45 6.28
N THR A 84 -15.40 5.06 7.54
CA THR A 84 -14.34 5.40 8.52
C THR A 84 -13.49 4.17 8.80
N LEU A 85 -12.17 4.32 8.81
CA LEU A 85 -11.26 3.27 9.28
C LEU A 85 -11.22 3.28 10.81
N GLN A 86 -11.42 2.14 11.45
CA GLN A 86 -11.28 1.97 12.88
C GLN A 86 -10.24 0.91 13.20
N LEU A 87 -9.52 1.08 14.30
CA LEU A 87 -8.68 0.05 14.91
C LEU A 87 -8.63 0.26 16.42
N GLU A 88 -8.19 -0.77 17.12
CA GLU A 88 -7.84 -0.68 18.54
C GLU A 88 -6.33 -0.90 18.70
N ILE A 89 -5.71 -0.15 19.60
CA ILE A 89 -4.27 -0.20 19.87
C ILE A 89 -4.02 -0.06 21.38
N LYS A 90 -2.86 -0.50 21.85
CA LYS A 90 -2.37 -0.29 23.22
C LYS A 90 -1.11 0.54 23.23
N SER A 91 -1.01 1.49 24.15
CA SER A 91 0.23 2.21 24.45
C SER A 91 0.27 2.48 25.94
N LEU A 92 1.31 2.05 26.65
CA LEU A 92 1.43 2.25 28.10
C LEU A 92 1.79 3.68 28.48
N THR A 93 2.11 4.53 27.51
CA THR A 93 2.40 5.95 27.69
C THR A 93 1.59 6.80 26.72
N ASP A 94 1.38 8.07 27.09
CA ASP A 94 0.87 9.07 26.17
C ASP A 94 1.77 9.13 24.93
N ASN A 95 1.18 8.92 23.76
CA ASN A 95 1.91 8.88 22.50
C ASN A 95 1.05 9.39 21.35
N LYS A 96 1.61 9.39 20.15
CA LYS A 96 0.89 9.68 18.92
C LYS A 96 0.83 8.43 18.07
N LEU A 97 -0.20 8.38 17.23
CA LEU A 97 -0.32 7.43 16.14
C LEU A 97 -0.38 8.23 14.84
N VAL A 98 0.68 8.15 14.05
CA VAL A 98 0.74 8.67 12.70
C VAL A 98 0.30 7.58 11.74
N LEU A 99 -0.79 7.86 11.04
CA LEU A 99 -1.45 6.97 10.10
C LEU A 99 -1.25 7.55 8.70
N THR A 100 -0.42 6.89 7.88
CA THR A 100 -0.08 7.37 6.54
C THR A 100 -0.73 6.48 5.48
N PHE A 101 -1.54 7.10 4.63
CA PHE A 101 -2.18 6.50 3.49
C PHE A 101 -1.46 6.95 2.23
N ASN A 102 -0.56 6.11 1.73
CA ASN A 102 0.07 6.38 0.45
C ASN A 102 -0.93 6.04 -0.66
N CYS A 103 -1.24 7.03 -1.49
CA CYS A 103 -2.21 6.91 -2.56
C CYS A 103 -1.51 6.93 -3.91
N ASN A 104 -1.93 6.02 -4.79
CA ASN A 104 -1.48 5.92 -6.17
C ASN A 104 0.04 5.74 -6.33
N ALA A 105 0.70 5.01 -5.41
CA ALA A 105 2.11 4.65 -5.57
C ALA A 105 2.35 4.05 -6.96
N TRP A 106 3.44 4.50 -7.61
CA TRP A 106 3.85 4.05 -8.95
C TRP A 106 2.78 4.23 -10.04
N GLY A 107 1.77 5.09 -9.82
CA GLY A 107 0.65 5.25 -10.75
C GLY A 107 -0.27 4.02 -10.83
N ALA A 108 -0.26 3.16 -9.80
CA ALA A 108 -0.89 1.84 -9.83
C ALA A 108 -2.43 1.87 -9.96
N ILE A 109 -3.08 2.97 -9.62
CA ILE A 109 -4.54 3.11 -9.70
C ILE A 109 -4.93 4.05 -10.84
N ASN A 110 -4.29 5.23 -10.89
CA ASN A 110 -4.51 6.26 -11.88
C ASN A 110 -3.17 6.59 -12.58
N PRO A 111 -2.86 5.92 -13.71
CA PRO A 111 -1.67 6.22 -14.49
C PRO A 111 -1.57 7.71 -14.84
N GLY A 112 -0.36 8.26 -14.75
CA GLY A 112 -0.10 9.69 -15.02
C GLY A 112 -0.46 10.66 -13.90
N LYS A 113 -1.19 10.22 -12.85
CA LYS A 113 -1.38 11.02 -11.63
C LYS A 113 -0.23 10.75 -10.64
N PRO A 114 0.26 11.76 -9.90
CA PRO A 114 1.32 11.56 -8.92
C PRO A 114 0.84 10.69 -7.74
N ALA A 115 1.78 10.07 -7.06
CA ALA A 115 1.54 9.50 -5.74
C ALA A 115 1.44 10.64 -4.70
N VAL A 116 0.54 10.48 -3.73
CA VAL A 116 0.30 11.47 -2.67
C VAL A 116 0.10 10.75 -1.35
N ASP A 117 0.75 11.21 -0.30
CA ASP A 117 0.50 10.71 1.05
C ASP A 117 -0.60 11.53 1.71
N TYR A 118 -1.50 10.86 2.40
CA TYR A 118 -2.50 11.48 3.26
C TYR A 118 -2.26 11.01 4.69
N ILE A 119 -2.15 11.95 5.63
CA ILE A 119 -1.70 11.68 6.99
C ILE A 119 -2.78 12.08 7.99
N ALA A 120 -3.11 11.16 8.91
CA ALA A 120 -3.84 11.47 10.13
C ALA A 120 -2.91 11.29 11.33
N VAL A 121 -3.01 12.21 12.29
CA VAL A 121 -2.29 12.11 13.57
C VAL A 121 -3.33 11.99 14.68
N LYS A 122 -3.25 10.92 15.47
CA LYS A 122 -4.18 10.65 16.57
C LYS A 122 -3.40 10.60 17.88
N GLU A 123 -3.83 11.36 18.87
CA GLU A 123 -3.25 11.32 20.21
C GLU A 123 -3.74 10.06 20.93
N LEU A 124 -2.84 9.39 21.64
CA LEU A 124 -3.09 8.22 22.46
C LEU A 124 -2.82 8.56 23.92
N LYS A 125 -3.63 7.99 24.82
CA LYS A 125 -3.41 8.11 26.26
C LYS A 125 -2.78 6.85 26.81
N GLY A 126 -1.80 7.00 27.70
CA GLY A 126 -1.13 5.86 28.32
C GLY A 126 -2.14 4.99 29.07
N SER A 127 -2.29 3.73 28.64
CA SER A 127 -3.21 2.76 29.24
C SER A 127 -2.81 1.33 28.90
N PRO A 128 -2.94 0.37 29.84
CA PRO A 128 -2.84 -1.06 29.52
C PRO A 128 -4.05 -1.57 28.71
N GLU A 129 -5.14 -0.81 28.68
CA GLU A 129 -6.37 -1.15 27.98
C GLU A 129 -6.33 -0.80 26.50
N TRP A 130 -7.12 -1.53 25.73
CA TRP A 130 -7.36 -1.22 24.32
C TRP A 130 -8.09 0.11 24.17
N GLN A 131 -7.58 0.96 23.29
CA GLN A 131 -8.18 2.25 22.95
C GLN A 131 -8.50 2.28 21.46
N GLN A 132 -9.73 2.71 21.14
CA GLN A 132 -10.20 2.78 19.76
C GLN A 132 -9.72 4.08 19.10
N VAL A 133 -9.19 3.94 17.89
CA VAL A 133 -8.81 5.05 17.01
C VAL A 133 -9.71 5.00 15.78
N SER A 134 -10.31 6.13 15.42
CA SER A 134 -11.14 6.29 14.22
C SER A 134 -10.54 7.34 13.29
N ILE A 135 -10.48 7.03 11.99
CA ILE A 135 -9.93 7.87 10.94
C ILE A 135 -10.97 8.00 9.82
N SER A 136 -11.51 9.21 9.68
CA SER A 136 -12.34 9.60 8.55
C SER A 136 -11.51 10.34 7.50
N LEU A 137 -12.04 10.50 6.29
CA LEU A 137 -11.38 11.29 5.24
C LEU A 137 -11.12 12.75 5.66
N LYS A 138 -11.92 13.29 6.59
CA LYS A 138 -11.77 14.66 7.12
C LYS A 138 -10.57 14.81 8.06
N ASP A 139 -10.08 13.71 8.62
CA ASP A 139 -8.89 13.70 9.48
C ASP A 139 -7.58 13.76 8.67
N LEU A 140 -7.65 13.59 7.35
CA LEU A 140 -6.50 13.37 6.49
C LEU A 140 -5.99 14.68 5.89
N VAL A 141 -4.70 14.92 6.11
CA VAL A 141 -3.97 16.04 5.53
C VAL A 141 -3.06 15.53 4.40
N SER A 142 -3.15 16.13 3.22
CA SER A 142 -2.28 15.83 2.08
C SER A 142 -0.83 16.22 2.40
N SER A 143 0.14 15.41 1.97
CA SER A 143 1.57 15.76 1.99
C SER A 143 1.98 16.74 0.88
N ASN A 144 1.03 17.08 -0.01
CA ASN A 144 1.21 18.01 -1.11
C ASN A 144 0.01 18.97 -1.19
N GLU A 145 0.23 20.24 -0.87
CA GLU A 145 -0.82 21.26 -0.80
C GLU A 145 -1.49 21.58 -2.13
N LYS A 146 -0.79 21.30 -3.24
CA LYS A 146 -1.37 21.44 -4.57
C LYS A 146 -2.44 20.39 -4.84
N VAL A 147 -2.49 19.34 -4.03
CA VAL A 147 -3.48 18.28 -4.09
C VAL A 147 -4.48 18.50 -2.97
N GLY A 148 -5.75 18.65 -3.35
CA GLY A 148 -6.85 18.83 -2.42
C GLY A 148 -7.07 17.61 -1.49
N PRO A 149 -8.06 17.72 -0.59
CA PRO A 149 -8.38 16.63 0.33
C PRO A 149 -8.74 15.36 -0.42
N ILE A 150 -8.40 14.22 0.18
CA ILE A 150 -8.84 12.92 -0.32
C ILE A 150 -10.36 12.77 -0.16
N THR A 151 -11.03 12.30 -1.20
CA THR A 151 -12.50 12.23 -1.25
C THR A 151 -13.06 10.81 -1.14
N ASN A 152 -12.21 9.80 -1.24
CA ASN A 152 -12.55 8.38 -1.07
C ASN A 152 -11.28 7.54 -0.82
N TRP A 153 -11.46 6.26 -0.48
CA TRP A 153 -10.36 5.35 -0.18
C TRP A 153 -9.81 4.61 -1.40
N GLN A 154 -10.31 4.90 -2.61
CA GLN A 154 -10.11 4.03 -3.79
C GLN A 154 -8.68 4.07 -4.33
N SER A 155 -7.93 5.13 -4.04
CA SER A 155 -6.56 5.30 -4.52
C SER A 155 -5.50 4.82 -3.53
N VAL A 156 -5.88 4.34 -2.34
CA VAL A 156 -4.92 3.91 -1.31
C VAL A 156 -4.18 2.66 -1.80
N THR A 157 -2.85 2.77 -1.87
CA THR A 157 -1.96 1.68 -2.28
C THR A 157 -1.23 1.09 -1.08
N GLU A 158 -0.91 1.89 -0.07
CA GLU A 158 -0.28 1.44 1.17
C GLU A 158 -0.84 2.16 2.39
N PHE A 159 -0.86 1.48 3.52
CA PHE A 159 -1.26 2.03 4.81
C PHE A 159 -0.20 1.73 5.86
N SER A 160 0.32 2.77 6.51
CA SER A 160 1.35 2.69 7.54
C SER A 160 0.85 3.21 8.88
N ILE A 161 1.36 2.58 9.94
CA ILE A 161 1.18 2.98 11.34
C ILE A 161 2.57 3.18 11.95
N SER A 162 2.78 4.34 12.59
CA SER A 162 4.03 4.67 13.28
C SER A 162 3.75 5.63 14.44
N PRO A 163 4.58 5.69 15.51
CA PRO A 163 4.44 6.72 16.52
C PRO A 163 4.93 8.10 16.05
N SER A 164 5.64 8.14 14.91
CA SER A 164 6.26 9.36 14.37
C SER A 164 6.03 9.49 12.87
N GLY A 165 6.26 10.68 12.33
CA GLY A 165 6.19 10.90 10.89
C GLY A 165 6.29 12.36 10.50
N THR A 166 5.81 12.70 9.32
CA THR A 166 5.73 14.08 8.81
C THR A 166 4.33 14.34 8.31
N THR A 167 3.77 15.49 8.66
CA THR A 167 2.49 15.99 8.11
C THR A 167 2.69 17.40 7.54
N LEU A 168 1.65 17.96 6.92
CA LEU A 168 1.61 19.38 6.57
C LEU A 168 0.77 20.16 7.57
N LYS A 169 1.21 21.37 7.88
CA LYS A 169 0.44 22.38 8.61
C LYS A 169 0.76 23.74 8.01
N ASP A 170 -0.27 24.46 7.56
CA ASP A 170 -0.18 25.84 7.06
C ASP A 170 0.96 26.08 6.04
N GLY A 171 1.09 25.28 4.98
CA GLY A 171 2.20 25.44 4.02
C GLY A 171 3.31 24.42 4.18
N LYS A 172 3.51 23.93 5.40
CA LYS A 172 4.84 23.54 5.87
C LYS A 172 4.88 22.12 6.38
N LYS A 173 5.94 21.41 6.02
CA LYS A 173 6.26 20.10 6.59
C LYS A 173 6.55 20.26 8.08
N VAL A 174 5.77 19.58 8.90
CA VAL A 174 5.94 19.53 10.35
C VAL A 174 6.22 18.10 10.74
N LYS A 175 7.29 17.91 11.50
CA LYS A 175 7.64 16.62 12.08
C LYS A 175 6.68 16.31 13.22
N VAL A 176 6.20 15.08 13.25
CA VAL A 176 5.45 14.52 14.37
C VAL A 176 6.39 13.61 15.11
N ASP A 177 6.99 14.13 16.18
CA ASP A 177 7.86 13.34 17.05
C ASP A 177 7.00 12.48 17.98
N GLY A 178 7.09 11.16 17.80
CA GLY A 178 6.55 10.17 18.72
C GLY A 178 7.42 10.06 19.96
N LYS A 179 6.82 9.71 21.10
CA LYS A 179 7.60 9.26 22.26
C LYS A 179 8.03 7.82 22.05
N ALA A 180 9.09 7.41 22.74
CA ALA A 180 9.48 6.00 22.76
C ALA A 180 8.29 5.12 23.16
N TRP A 181 7.87 4.22 22.28
CA TRP A 181 6.72 3.35 22.52
C TRP A 181 6.98 2.42 23.69
N GLN A 182 6.05 2.37 24.64
CA GLN A 182 6.12 1.49 25.80
C GLN A 182 4.93 0.52 25.80
N GLY A 183 5.22 -0.74 26.07
CA GLY A 183 4.26 -1.84 25.98
C GLY A 183 4.22 -2.51 24.60
N PRO A 184 3.26 -3.43 24.42
CA PRO A 184 3.13 -4.16 23.17
C PRO A 184 2.82 -3.20 22.02
N ARG A 185 3.41 -3.47 20.85
CA ARG A 185 2.99 -2.86 19.59
C ARG A 185 1.98 -3.80 18.98
N GLU A 186 0.74 -3.70 19.40
CA GLU A 186 -0.34 -4.58 18.93
C GLU A 186 -1.51 -3.73 18.47
N ILE A 187 -2.12 -4.15 17.38
CA ILE A 187 -3.41 -3.64 16.93
C ILE A 187 -4.40 -4.80 16.86
N ARG A 188 -5.68 -4.48 16.93
CA ARG A 188 -6.77 -5.41 16.59
C ARG A 188 -7.94 -4.67 15.99
N ASN A 189 -8.89 -5.42 15.45
CA ASN A 189 -10.14 -4.88 14.93
C ASN A 189 -9.94 -3.75 13.89
N LEU A 190 -8.88 -3.83 13.07
CA LEU A 190 -8.67 -2.91 11.96
C LEU A 190 -9.75 -3.16 10.91
N ARG A 191 -10.71 -2.24 10.79
CA ARG A 191 -11.91 -2.46 9.99
C ARG A 191 -12.55 -1.19 9.44
N TRP A 192 -13.39 -1.36 8.42
CA TRP A 192 -14.26 -0.32 7.87
C TRP A 192 -15.61 -0.25 8.58
N VAL A 193 -15.99 0.94 9.05
CA VAL A 193 -17.30 1.21 9.65
C VAL A 193 -18.09 2.21 8.80
N GLY A 194 -19.37 1.90 8.57
CA GLY A 194 -20.25 2.68 7.69
C GLY A 194 -19.87 2.61 6.21
N GLY A 195 -20.45 3.50 5.41
CA GLY A 195 -20.18 3.59 3.97
C GLY A 195 -20.70 2.41 3.14
N GLU A 196 -20.66 2.59 1.82
CA GLU A 196 -21.22 1.67 0.84
C GLU A 196 -20.21 1.31 -0.26
N TYR A 197 -20.21 0.04 -0.67
CA TYR A 197 -19.47 -0.42 -1.83
C TYR A 197 -20.29 -0.13 -3.10
N LYS A 198 -20.17 1.10 -3.61
CA LYS A 198 -20.91 1.53 -4.81
C LYS A 198 -20.25 1.08 -6.11
N ASN A 199 -18.94 0.86 -6.10
CA ASN A 199 -18.15 0.50 -7.28
C ASN A 199 -17.01 -0.45 -6.90
N THR A 200 -17.15 -1.74 -7.20
CA THR A 200 -15.99 -2.64 -7.39
C THR A 200 -15.40 -2.43 -8.79
N ALA A 201 -15.30 -1.18 -9.25
CA ALA A 201 -14.61 -0.88 -10.48
C ALA A 201 -13.10 -1.00 -10.19
N THR A 202 -12.56 -2.20 -10.40
CA THR A 202 -11.20 -2.30 -10.90
C THR A 202 -11.15 -1.42 -12.14
N THR A 203 -10.20 -0.49 -12.20
CA THR A 203 -9.97 0.32 -13.39
C THR A 203 -9.80 -0.63 -14.58
N ASN A 204 -10.85 -0.79 -15.39
CA ASN A 204 -10.87 -1.56 -16.63
C ASN A 204 -10.11 -0.80 -17.73
N ASN A 205 -9.00 -0.17 -17.39
CA ASN A 205 -8.05 0.32 -18.36
C ASN A 205 -7.07 -0.80 -18.62
N ALA A 206 -7.56 -1.90 -19.21
CA ALA A 206 -6.65 -2.75 -19.95
C ALA A 206 -5.98 -1.84 -20.98
N LEU A 207 -4.67 -1.62 -20.84
CA LEU A 207 -3.90 -0.94 -21.87
C LEU A 207 -4.16 -1.68 -23.18
N SER A 208 -4.39 -0.94 -24.26
CA SER A 208 -4.37 -1.56 -25.58
C SER A 208 -3.03 -2.30 -25.76
N PRO A 209 -2.97 -3.40 -26.54
CA PRO A 209 -1.70 -4.05 -26.86
C PRO A 209 -0.63 -3.06 -27.32
N GLU A 210 -1.03 -2.03 -28.05
CA GLU A 210 -0.19 -0.92 -28.53
C GLU A 210 0.34 -0.07 -27.36
N ASP A 211 -0.53 0.37 -26.45
CA ASP A 211 -0.12 1.14 -25.27
C ASP A 211 0.77 0.32 -24.33
N PHE A 212 0.46 -0.97 -24.16
CA PHE A 212 1.29 -1.87 -23.38
C PHE A 212 2.69 -2.00 -23.98
N LYS A 213 2.77 -2.27 -25.29
CA LYS A 213 4.06 -2.38 -26.02
C LYS A 213 4.84 -1.08 -25.95
N LYS A 214 4.17 0.07 -26.12
CA LYS A 214 4.79 1.39 -26.00
C LYS A 214 5.34 1.61 -24.59
N ASN A 215 4.53 1.41 -23.56
CA ASN A 215 4.93 1.61 -22.16
C ASN A 215 6.10 0.68 -21.77
N PHE A 216 6.08 -0.57 -22.23
CA PHE A 216 7.16 -1.53 -22.01
C PHE A 216 8.47 -1.04 -22.66
N ASN A 217 8.42 -0.63 -23.93
CA ASN A 217 9.59 -0.12 -24.65
C ASN A 217 10.11 1.19 -24.03
N ASP A 218 9.23 2.10 -23.62
CA ASP A 218 9.60 3.35 -22.97
C ASP A 218 10.28 3.10 -21.62
N ALA A 219 9.79 2.12 -20.85
CA ALA A 219 10.41 1.70 -19.59
C ALA A 219 11.81 1.11 -19.81
N ILE A 220 11.98 0.25 -20.84
CA ILE A 220 13.31 -0.27 -21.22
C ILE A 220 14.25 0.88 -21.58
N LYS A 221 13.80 1.80 -22.45
CA LYS A 221 14.61 2.94 -22.87
C LYS A 221 15.02 3.79 -21.67
N LYS A 222 14.10 4.07 -20.75
CA LYS A 222 14.38 4.82 -19.52
C LYS A 222 15.40 4.10 -18.62
N SER A 223 15.30 2.78 -18.49
CA SER A 223 16.28 1.97 -17.75
C SER A 223 17.68 2.08 -18.36
N LEU A 224 17.79 1.94 -19.69
CA LEU A 224 19.05 2.06 -20.42
C LEU A 224 19.69 3.45 -20.27
N GLU A 225 18.89 4.52 -20.31
CA GLU A 225 19.40 5.88 -20.06
C GLU A 225 19.87 6.07 -18.60
N GLN A 226 19.17 5.47 -17.63
CA GLN A 226 19.58 5.51 -16.23
C GLN A 226 20.90 4.76 -15.99
N GLU A 227 21.10 3.61 -16.65
CA GLU A 227 22.35 2.84 -16.57
C GLU A 227 23.55 3.65 -17.11
N LYS A 228 23.38 4.38 -18.22
CA LYS A 228 24.43 5.27 -18.76
C LYS A 228 24.80 6.41 -17.80
N LEU A 229 23.83 6.91 -17.03
CA LEU A 229 24.05 7.97 -16.04
C LEU A 229 24.76 7.44 -14.79
N ASN A 230 24.42 6.22 -14.36
CA ASN A 230 25.00 5.59 -13.16
C ASN A 230 26.41 4.99 -13.41
N GLY A 231 26.78 4.76 -14.67
CA GLY A 231 28.10 4.25 -15.06
C GLY A 231 29.18 5.33 -15.23
N LYS A 232 28.87 6.60 -14.90
CA LYS A 232 29.82 7.72 -14.81
C LYS A 232 30.08 8.06 -13.35
#